data_AF-A0A349WGL6-F1
#
_entry.id   AF-A0A349WGL6-F1
#
_cell.length_a   1.000
_cell.length_b   1.000
_cell.length_c   1.000
_cell.angle_alpha   90.00
_cell.angle_beta   90.00
_cell.angle_gamma   90.00
#
_symmetry.space_group_name_H-M   'P 1'
#
loop_
_entity.id
_entity.type
_entity.pdbx_description
1 polymer ?
#
loop_
_entity_poly.entity_id
_entity_poly.type
_entity_poly.pdbx_seq_one_letter_code
_entity_poly.pdbx_strand_id
1 'polypeptide(L)'
;PETLRQIPQSKISHYHIDDACLEKEPGTQTDPDRVMPGDGQIDLKAEVQILKEIGYDKTVSLELFNADWWKRDPEETLRLGLVRMKELFEA
;
A
#
# COMPACT_ATOMS: atom_id res chain seq x y z
N PRO A 1 -5.36 9.89 7.26
CA PRO A 1 -4.09 10.56 6.89
C PRO A 1 -3.54 11.54 7.94
N GLU A 2 -4.36 12.39 8.57
CA GLU A 2 -3.91 13.36 9.59
C GLU A 2 -3.02 12.78 10.68
N THR A 3 -3.34 11.59 11.20
CA THR A 3 -2.58 10.96 12.28
C THR A 3 -1.16 10.56 11.85
N LEU A 4 -0.97 10.16 10.58
CA LEU A 4 0.35 9.79 10.05
C LEU A 4 1.33 10.96 10.11
N ARG A 5 0.85 12.19 9.84
CA ARG A 5 1.66 13.43 9.92
C ARG A 5 2.22 13.67 11.32
N GLN A 6 1.59 13.12 12.37
CA GLN A 6 1.99 13.32 13.76
C GLN A 6 3.06 12.33 14.23
N ILE A 7 3.34 11.28 13.46
CA ILE A 7 4.32 10.25 13.80
C ILE A 7 5.69 10.70 13.30
N PRO A 8 6.71 10.88 14.17
CA PRO A 8 8.06 11.19 13.72
C PRO A 8 8.59 10.06 12.84
N GLN A 9 9.18 10.37 11.67
CA GLN A 9 9.68 9.34 10.75
C GLN A 9 10.63 8.34 11.44
N SER A 10 11.39 8.80 12.44
CA SER A 10 12.35 7.96 13.16
C SER A 10 11.68 6.83 13.95
N LYS A 11 10.37 6.92 14.19
CA LYS A 11 9.55 5.89 14.82
C LYS A 11 8.91 4.91 13.83
N ILE A 12 8.95 5.22 12.54
CA ILE A 12 8.47 4.33 11.48
C ILE A 12 9.69 3.52 10.99
N SER A 13 9.71 2.22 11.27
CA SER A 13 10.81 1.33 10.86
C SER A 13 10.62 0.80 9.44
N HIS A 14 9.40 0.40 9.10
CA HIS A 14 8.97 -0.12 7.81
C HIS A 14 7.52 0.32 7.55
N TYR A 15 7.13 0.44 6.29
CA TYR A 15 5.76 0.77 5.88
C TYR A 15 5.23 -0.37 5.01
N HIS A 16 4.13 -1.00 5.42
CA HIS A 16 3.41 -1.93 4.55
C HIS A 16 2.44 -1.15 3.67
N ILE A 17 2.29 -1.59 2.44
CA ILE A 17 1.32 -0.99 1.53
C ILE A 17 0.55 -2.07 0.78
N ASP A 18 -0.73 -1.81 0.70
CA ASP A 18 -1.76 -2.55 -0.01
C ASP A 18 -2.87 -1.56 -0.36
N ASP A 19 -3.98 -2.06 -0.88
CA ASP A 19 -5.16 -1.25 -1.12
C ASP A 19 -6.41 -2.03 -0.71
N ALA A 20 -7.51 -1.31 -0.53
CA ALA A 20 -8.73 -1.81 0.08
C ALA A 20 -9.78 -2.10 -1.00
N CYS A 21 -10.39 -3.28 -0.97
CA CYS A 21 -11.39 -3.71 -1.96
C CYS A 21 -12.51 -2.68 -2.12
N LEU A 22 -12.82 -2.28 -3.37
CA LEU A 22 -13.88 -1.30 -3.69
C LEU A 22 -15.29 -1.75 -3.29
N GLU A 23 -15.52 -3.06 -3.18
CA GLU A 23 -16.83 -3.64 -2.90
C GLU A 23 -17.16 -3.74 -1.41
N LYS A 24 -16.24 -3.31 -0.53
CA LYS A 24 -16.40 -3.41 0.93
C LYS A 24 -16.33 -2.05 1.59
N GLU A 25 -17.25 -1.81 2.51
CA GLU A 25 -17.31 -0.58 3.28
C GLU A 25 -16.08 -0.43 4.21
N PRO A 26 -15.58 0.80 4.42
CA PRO A 26 -14.55 1.08 5.41
C PRO A 26 -14.91 0.49 6.79
N GLY A 27 -13.94 -0.16 7.44
CA GLY A 27 -14.14 -0.82 8.74
C GLY A 27 -14.74 -2.24 8.68
N THR A 28 -15.10 -2.74 7.49
CA THR A 28 -15.57 -4.13 7.30
C THR A 28 -14.55 -5.03 6.60
N GLN A 29 -13.43 -4.46 6.18
CA GLN A 29 -12.38 -5.17 5.47
C GLN A 29 -11.48 -5.95 6.43
N THR A 30 -10.97 -7.07 5.94
CA THR A 30 -10.05 -7.99 6.60
C THR A 30 -8.87 -8.29 5.67
N ASP A 31 -7.81 -8.91 6.17
CA ASP A 31 -6.59 -9.14 5.40
C ASP A 31 -6.81 -9.82 4.03
N PRO A 32 -7.69 -10.83 3.88
CA PRO A 32 -7.94 -11.45 2.58
C PRO A 32 -8.57 -10.53 1.53
N ASP A 33 -9.16 -9.41 1.96
CA ASP A 33 -9.83 -8.45 1.08
C ASP A 33 -8.85 -7.45 0.43
N ARG A 34 -7.56 -7.47 0.82
CA ARG A 34 -6.54 -6.58 0.24
C ARG A 34 -6.47 -6.75 -1.28
N VAL A 35 -6.32 -5.65 -1.99
CA VAL A 35 -6.13 -5.61 -3.44
C VAL A 35 -4.81 -4.90 -3.78
N MET A 36 -4.39 -4.99 -5.04
CA MET A 36 -3.14 -4.37 -5.49
C MET A 36 -3.24 -2.84 -5.40
N PRO A 37 -2.17 -2.11 -5.02
CA PRO A 37 -2.14 -0.66 -5.07
C PRO A 37 -2.68 -0.07 -6.38
N GLY A 38 -3.69 0.80 -6.24
CA GLY A 38 -4.36 1.47 -7.34
C GLY A 38 -5.60 0.74 -7.88
N ASP A 39 -5.91 -0.46 -7.37
CA ASP A 39 -7.15 -1.18 -7.70
C ASP A 39 -8.23 -1.03 -6.59
N GLY A 40 -7.91 -0.30 -5.50
CA GLY A 40 -8.79 -0.14 -4.35
C GLY A 40 -9.25 1.29 -4.09
N GLN A 41 -9.73 1.53 -2.86
CA GLN A 41 -10.35 2.78 -2.43
C GLN A 41 -9.49 3.63 -1.48
N ILE A 42 -8.28 3.20 -1.11
CA ILE A 42 -7.42 4.00 -0.22
C ILE A 42 -6.83 5.18 -1.00
N ASP A 43 -6.83 6.38 -0.40
CA ASP A 43 -6.10 7.53 -0.94
C ASP A 43 -4.58 7.38 -0.70
N LEU A 44 -3.97 6.42 -1.40
CA LEU A 44 -2.55 6.10 -1.28
C LEU A 44 -1.65 7.26 -1.71
N LYS A 45 -2.11 8.12 -2.64
CA LYS A 45 -1.35 9.31 -3.04
C LYS A 45 -1.21 10.29 -1.89
N ALA A 46 -2.27 10.53 -1.13
CA ALA A 46 -2.19 11.36 0.07
C ALA A 46 -1.27 10.76 1.15
N GLU A 47 -1.31 9.44 1.34
CA GLU A 47 -0.40 8.77 2.29
C GLU A 47 1.07 8.90 1.88
N VAL A 48 1.40 8.62 0.62
CA VAL A 48 2.77 8.74 0.10
C VAL A 48 3.26 10.18 0.15
N GLN A 49 2.39 11.16 -0.14
CA GLN A 49 2.72 12.57 0.00
C GLN A 49 3.08 12.92 1.44
N ILE A 50 2.34 12.40 2.43
CA ILE A 50 2.66 12.60 3.85
C ILE A 50 3.99 11.95 4.23
N LEU A 51 4.26 10.72 3.77
CA LEU A 51 5.54 10.04 4.01
C LEU A 51 6.72 10.87 3.48
N LYS A 52 6.60 11.42 2.28
CA LYS A 52 7.59 12.33 1.69
C LYS A 52 7.77 13.60 2.54
N GLU A 53 6.68 14.20 3.00
CA GLU A 53 6.69 15.42 3.81
C GLU A 53 7.34 15.26 5.19
N ILE A 54 7.12 14.12 5.86
CA ILE A 54 7.76 13.82 7.15
C ILE A 54 9.21 13.35 7.00
N GLY A 55 9.71 13.23 5.76
CA GLY A 55 11.07 12.80 5.45
C GLY A 55 11.31 11.32 5.69
N TYR A 56 10.31 10.46 5.43
CA TYR A 56 10.49 9.01 5.48
C TYR A 56 11.27 8.52 4.25
N ASP A 57 12.38 7.83 4.47
CA ASP A 57 13.34 7.40 3.44
C ASP A 57 13.73 5.91 3.54
N LYS A 58 12.91 5.11 4.25
CA LYS A 58 13.17 3.69 4.51
C LYS A 58 12.30 2.79 3.62
N THR A 59 12.23 1.50 3.96
CA THR A 59 11.59 0.46 3.14
C THR A 59 10.07 0.53 3.14
N VAL A 60 9.48 0.45 1.95
CA VAL A 60 8.06 0.16 1.75
C VAL A 60 7.91 -1.25 1.21
N SER A 61 7.02 -2.05 1.80
CA SER A 61 6.77 -3.45 1.44
C SER A 61 5.35 -3.63 0.95
N LEU A 62 5.19 -4.13 -0.29
CA LEU A 62 3.89 -4.57 -0.80
C LEU A 62 3.45 -5.82 -0.03
N GLU A 63 2.28 -5.80 0.61
CA GLU A 63 1.78 -6.91 1.44
C GLU A 63 0.33 -7.28 1.09
N LEU A 64 0.11 -8.41 0.42
CA LEU A 64 -1.22 -8.88 0.05
C LEU A 64 -1.51 -10.25 0.66
N PHE A 65 -2.69 -10.40 1.27
CA PHE A 65 -3.20 -11.69 1.77
C PHE A 65 -4.37 -12.23 0.93
N ASN A 66 -4.41 -11.83 -0.33
CA ASN A 66 -5.51 -12.16 -1.23
C ASN A 66 -5.22 -13.44 -2.02
N ALA A 67 -6.09 -14.43 -1.82
CA ALA A 67 -5.95 -15.76 -2.40
C ALA A 67 -6.02 -15.79 -3.94
N ASP A 68 -6.62 -14.79 -4.58
CA ASP A 68 -6.65 -14.70 -6.04
C ASP A 68 -5.29 -14.29 -6.61
N TRP A 69 -4.51 -13.49 -5.88
CA TRP A 69 -3.12 -13.21 -6.25
C TRP A 69 -2.23 -14.44 -6.09
N TRP A 70 -2.47 -15.29 -5.08
CA TRP A 70 -1.70 -16.53 -4.89
C TRP A 70 -1.92 -17.57 -5.99
N LYS A 71 -3.06 -17.50 -6.70
CA LYS A 71 -3.37 -18.39 -7.84
C LYS A 71 -2.65 -17.98 -9.13
N ARG A 72 -2.14 -16.74 -9.21
CA ARG A 72 -1.42 -16.23 -10.38
C ARG A 72 0.02 -16.71 -10.38
N ASP A 73 0.67 -16.55 -11.52
CA ASP A 73 2.12 -16.74 -11.59
C ASP A 73 2.84 -15.76 -10.63
N PRO A 74 3.77 -16.24 -9.78
CA PRO A 74 4.48 -15.38 -8.85
C PRO A 74 5.33 -14.29 -9.52
N GLU A 75 5.95 -14.59 -10.67
CA GLU A 75 6.76 -13.61 -11.40
C GLU A 75 5.87 -12.48 -11.95
N GLU A 76 4.71 -12.82 -12.51
CA GLU A 76 3.73 -11.83 -12.95
C GLU A 76 3.23 -10.95 -11.80
N THR A 77 2.92 -11.57 -10.66
CA THR A 77 2.45 -10.86 -9.45
C THR A 77 3.50 -9.89 -8.94
N LEU A 78 4.76 -10.32 -8.84
CA LEU A 78 5.89 -9.48 -8.44
C LEU A 78 6.14 -8.35 -9.44
N ARG A 79 6.13 -8.65 -10.74
CA ARG A 79 6.35 -7.65 -11.80
C ARG A 79 5.30 -6.55 -11.75
N LEU A 80 4.02 -6.92 -11.64
CA LEU A 80 2.93 -5.96 -11.56
C LEU A 80 2.99 -5.15 -10.26
N GLY A 81 3.23 -5.82 -9.13
CA GLY A 81 3.41 -5.15 -7.84
C GLY A 81 4.52 -4.10 -7.89
N LEU A 82 5.69 -4.44 -8.45
CA LEU A 82 6.78 -3.48 -8.61
C LEU A 82 6.41 -2.29 -9.50
N VAL A 83 5.69 -2.52 -10.60
CA VAL A 83 5.20 -1.43 -11.48
C VAL A 83 4.28 -0.49 -10.70
N ARG A 84 3.26 -1.00 -10.01
CA ARG A 84 2.31 -0.18 -9.24
C ARG A 84 3.00 0.59 -8.11
N MET A 85 3.97 -0.04 -7.44
CA MET A 85 4.78 0.60 -6.42
C MET A 85 5.59 1.77 -6.99
N LYS A 86 6.24 1.59 -8.14
CA LYS A 86 6.99 2.69 -8.79
C LYS A 86 6.09 3.81 -9.24
N GLU A 87 4.96 3.50 -9.89
CA GLU A 87 3.97 4.51 -10.29
C GLU A 87 3.45 5.33 -9.11
N LEU A 88 3.35 4.74 -7.92
CA LEU A 88 2.88 5.44 -6.73
C LEU A 88 3.97 6.29 -6.06
N PHE A 89 5.20 5.80 -5.96
CA PHE A 89 6.27 6.47 -5.19
C PHE A 89 7.20 7.35 -6.04
N GLU A 90 7.43 7.00 -7.30
CA GLU A 90 8.35 7.69 -8.22
C GLU A 90 7.66 8.72 -9.13
N ALA A 91 6.31 8.82 -9.05
CA ALA A 91 5.56 9.89 -9.70
C ALA A 91 5.83 11.29 -9.11
#